data_AF-A0A8T4P1T9-F1
#
_entry.id   AF-A0A8T4P1T9-F1
#
_cell.length_a   1.000
_cell.length_b   1.000
_cell.length_c   1.000
_cell.angle_alpha   90.00
_cell.angle_beta   90.00
_cell.angle_gamma   90.00
#
_symmetry.space_group_name_H-M   'P 1'
#
loop_
_entity.id
_entity.type
_entity.pdbx_description
1 polymer ?
#
loop_
_entity_poly.entity_id
_entity_poly.type
_entity_poly.pdbx_seq_one_letter_code
_entity_poly.pdbx_strand_id
1 'polypeptide(L)'
;RNDRLVVSLELPEIEKEIKIDIIENINEELAKKVRVKLIDGSFRDYKEALKPYISSYKYHDDFFRYDMLPLSYFLKAEKVLKIPRDMIYLCTGRGPDLRKIKGILEIDEKFARLIGYFLSEGCITEDKTLRIRFTFSENEREYTNDLKAIINKKGFAYSEYFDKKNHSHHIKISSEILGIVMRDVLKCGTNCYNMAVPPKLFSMPKKFRIEIIKGILRGDASVNYSNKKRNYKKLNRDYLHNNNTASVNYFTSSGKLKQQVMIMLQDNRLVPGNELREGLIRLHGARNINILQDIFLGGKQEKLKQYLANVKKIITYPDVEFHDTFAALKIKGIEKLHGDFVYSLEVEETGTVVTTNGLVMHNCISVDPYYLIEKAKQFGFYHKFLLLAREINDSMPSYTVELLENELKKINKKIEKAKVGVLGLAYKANVDDIRESPSFDIINILKTKGADVFIFDPHVKNGSNVKDLDELLQRSQYLVLATDHNEFRNIDLNKLKKHKISIVIDGRNCLDKEKIKSMGILYHGIGRS
;
A
#
# COMPACT_ATOMS: atom_id res chain seq x y z
N ARG A 1 16.11 32.06 -11.39
CA ARG A 1 16.88 31.67 -12.62
C ARG A 1 17.90 30.53 -12.38
N ASN A 2 18.13 30.10 -11.13
CA ASN A 2 18.89 28.89 -10.78
C ASN A 2 18.05 27.95 -9.89
N ASP A 3 16.73 28.09 -9.97
CA ASP A 3 15.81 27.36 -9.13
C ASP A 3 15.84 25.88 -9.52
N ARG A 4 15.88 25.01 -8.51
CA ARG A 4 16.01 23.56 -8.67
C ARG A 4 14.83 22.88 -7.99
N LEU A 5 14.26 21.90 -8.66
CA LEU A 5 13.32 20.97 -8.03
C LEU A 5 14.13 19.82 -7.44
N VAL A 6 13.99 19.59 -6.13
CA VAL A 6 14.72 18.53 -5.41
C VAL A 6 13.81 17.33 -5.19
N VAL A 7 14.33 16.14 -5.48
CA VAL A 7 13.64 14.86 -5.32
C VAL A 7 14.49 13.94 -4.45
N SER A 8 13.93 13.44 -3.35
CA SER A 8 14.62 12.42 -2.53
C SER A 8 14.82 11.13 -3.34
N LEU A 9 16.01 10.56 -3.27
CA LEU A 9 16.34 9.28 -3.90
C LEU A 9 16.25 8.10 -2.94
N GLU A 10 16.03 8.36 -1.64
CA GLU A 10 16.04 7.32 -0.61
C GLU A 10 14.86 7.48 0.36
N LEU A 11 14.40 6.33 0.85
CA LEU A 11 13.46 6.20 1.95
C LEU A 11 14.19 6.31 3.29
N PRO A 12 13.52 6.88 4.30
CA PRO A 12 14.09 7.07 5.62
C PRO A 12 14.38 5.74 6.32
N GLU A 13 15.55 5.66 6.92
CA GLU A 13 15.95 4.54 7.76
C GLU A 13 15.70 4.93 9.21
N ILE A 14 14.49 4.62 9.71
CA ILE A 14 14.07 4.98 11.08
C ILE A 14 14.48 3.87 12.04
N GLU A 15 14.31 2.62 11.63
CA GLU A 15 14.62 1.44 12.45
C GLU A 15 16.01 0.93 12.09
N LYS A 16 16.91 0.78 13.07
CA LYS A 16 18.24 0.18 12.86
C LYS A 16 18.20 -1.35 12.89
N GLU A 17 17.28 -1.90 13.68
CA GLU A 17 17.00 -3.33 13.82
C GLU A 17 15.49 -3.52 13.93
N ILE A 18 14.98 -4.64 13.39
CA ILE A 18 13.59 -5.05 13.58
C ILE A 18 13.56 -6.30 14.42
N LYS A 19 13.11 -6.08 15.66
CA LYS A 19 12.66 -7.08 16.59
C LYS A 19 11.14 -7.03 16.61
N ILE A 20 10.51 -8.05 16.05
CA ILE A 20 9.05 -8.17 16.06
C ILE A 20 8.67 -9.02 17.25
N ASP A 21 7.96 -8.39 18.18
CA ASP A 21 7.23 -9.14 19.19
C ASP A 21 6.03 -9.84 18.53
N ILE A 22 6.16 -11.16 18.42
CA ILE A 22 5.12 -12.01 17.83
C ILE A 22 3.88 -12.03 18.71
N ILE A 23 4.04 -11.94 20.04
CA ILE A 23 2.96 -12.06 21.01
C ILE A 23 2.04 -10.85 20.97
N GLU A 24 2.56 -9.64 20.76
CA GLU A 24 1.76 -8.41 20.63
C GLU A 24 0.70 -8.47 19.52
N ASN A 25 0.93 -9.31 18.50
CA ASN A 25 0.10 -9.38 17.30
C ASN A 25 -0.71 -10.68 17.20
N ILE A 26 -0.64 -11.57 18.20
CA ILE A 26 -1.41 -12.82 18.26
C ILE A 26 -2.71 -12.59 19.04
N ASN A 27 -3.85 -12.90 18.42
CA ASN A 27 -5.16 -12.83 19.09
C ASN A 27 -5.41 -14.03 20.03
N GLU A 28 -6.46 -13.96 20.85
CA GLU A 28 -6.77 -14.99 21.85
C GLU A 28 -7.03 -16.38 21.24
N GLU A 29 -7.64 -16.46 20.05
CA GLU A 29 -7.90 -17.74 19.39
C GLU A 29 -6.61 -18.43 18.94
N LEU A 30 -5.70 -17.67 18.35
CA LEU A 30 -4.39 -18.15 17.96
C LEU A 30 -3.54 -18.50 19.18
N ALA A 31 -3.63 -17.74 20.27
CA ALA A 31 -2.94 -18.02 21.53
C ALA A 31 -3.32 -19.39 22.13
N LYS A 32 -4.51 -19.93 21.83
CA LYS A 32 -4.90 -21.30 22.25
C LYS A 32 -4.15 -22.40 21.49
N LYS A 33 -3.68 -22.12 20.27
CA LYS A 33 -2.95 -23.07 19.41
C LYS A 33 -1.44 -23.04 19.66
N VAL A 34 -0.93 -21.94 20.22
CA VAL A 34 0.50 -21.72 20.48
C VAL A 34 0.86 -22.07 21.93
N ARG A 35 2.00 -22.73 22.12
CA ARG A 35 2.62 -22.96 23.42
C ARG A 35 3.92 -22.17 23.54
N VAL A 36 4.27 -21.81 24.75
CA VAL A 36 5.52 -21.15 25.12
C VAL A 36 6.44 -22.22 25.71
N LYS A 37 7.70 -22.18 25.31
CA LYS A 37 8.79 -22.95 25.91
C LYS A 37 9.92 -21.98 26.25
N LEU A 38 10.56 -22.13 27.39
CA LEU A 38 11.71 -21.28 27.74
C LEU A 38 12.92 -21.64 26.86
N ILE A 39 13.71 -20.64 26.46
CA ILE A 39 14.98 -20.89 25.76
C ILE A 39 15.98 -21.53 26.73
N ASP A 40 16.00 -21.03 27.96
CA ASP A 40 16.82 -21.50 29.07
C ASP A 40 15.95 -21.58 30.34
N GLY A 41 16.22 -22.58 31.19
CA GLY A 41 15.40 -22.90 32.38
C GLY A 41 14.15 -23.75 32.10
N SER A 42 13.30 -23.92 33.13
CA SER A 42 12.07 -24.71 33.05
C SER A 42 10.88 -24.01 33.71
N PHE A 43 9.67 -24.23 33.19
CA PHE A 43 8.44 -23.79 33.86
C PHE A 43 8.21 -24.47 35.21
N ARG A 44 8.91 -25.56 35.51
CA ARG A 44 8.87 -26.22 36.84
C ARG A 44 9.34 -25.29 37.95
N ASP A 45 10.29 -24.42 37.66
CA ASP A 45 10.83 -23.43 38.60
C ASP A 45 9.78 -22.35 38.95
N TYR A 46 8.74 -22.21 38.14
CA TYR A 46 7.65 -21.25 38.29
C TYR A 46 6.32 -21.90 38.72
N LYS A 47 6.34 -23.16 39.16
CA LYS A 47 5.13 -23.94 39.44
C LYS A 47 4.20 -23.26 40.46
N GLU A 48 4.74 -22.80 41.58
CA GLU A 48 3.96 -22.12 42.63
C GLU A 48 3.39 -20.79 42.13
N ALA A 49 4.17 -20.01 41.37
CA ALA A 49 3.73 -18.75 40.79
C ALA A 49 2.62 -18.92 39.74
N LEU A 50 2.62 -20.04 39.00
CA LEU A 50 1.64 -20.34 37.95
C LEU A 50 0.33 -20.91 38.50
N LYS A 51 0.36 -21.58 39.65
CA LYS A 51 -0.78 -22.30 40.24
C LYS A 51 -2.10 -21.50 40.29
N PRO A 52 -2.12 -20.20 40.66
CA PRO A 52 -3.36 -19.40 40.67
C PRO A 52 -3.97 -19.20 39.28
N TYR A 53 -3.17 -19.27 38.21
CA TYR A 53 -3.58 -18.96 36.84
C TYR A 53 -4.00 -20.20 36.03
N ILE A 54 -3.51 -21.38 36.41
CA ILE A 54 -3.69 -22.62 35.65
C ILE A 54 -4.59 -23.64 36.35
N SER A 55 -4.92 -23.45 37.63
CA SER A 55 -5.68 -24.40 38.46
C SER A 55 -7.07 -24.76 37.90
N SER A 56 -7.68 -23.86 37.13
CA SER A 56 -8.96 -24.11 36.46
C SER A 56 -8.87 -25.12 35.32
N TYR A 57 -7.67 -25.48 34.85
CA TYR A 57 -7.46 -26.40 33.74
C TYR A 57 -7.18 -27.82 34.26
N LYS A 58 -8.04 -28.76 33.86
CA LYS A 58 -8.01 -30.17 34.34
C LYS A 58 -6.65 -30.86 34.16
N TYR A 59 -5.90 -30.52 33.11
CA TYR A 59 -4.63 -31.15 32.76
C TYR A 59 -3.43 -30.21 32.93
N HIS A 60 -3.46 -29.32 33.92
CA HIS A 60 -2.40 -28.31 34.10
C HIS A 60 -1.05 -28.93 34.48
N ASP A 61 -1.01 -30.13 35.07
CA ASP A 61 0.23 -30.87 35.34
C ASP A 61 1.00 -31.23 34.05
N ASP A 62 0.30 -31.39 32.92
CA ASP A 62 0.95 -31.64 31.63
C ASP A 62 1.87 -30.48 31.22
N PHE A 63 1.58 -29.26 31.67
CA PHE A 63 2.40 -28.09 31.34
C PHE A 63 3.82 -28.24 31.89
N PHE A 64 3.96 -28.82 33.10
CA PHE A 64 5.25 -29.08 33.75
C PHE A 64 5.90 -30.38 33.29
N ARG A 65 5.08 -31.38 32.91
CA ARG A 65 5.58 -32.64 32.35
C ARG A 65 6.29 -32.40 31.02
N TYR A 66 5.66 -31.64 30.12
CA TYR A 66 6.19 -31.34 28.78
C TYR A 66 7.04 -30.05 28.74
N ASP A 67 7.12 -29.32 29.85
CA ASP A 67 7.82 -28.06 29.98
C ASP A 67 7.39 -27.03 28.91
N MET A 68 6.07 -26.92 28.73
CA MET A 68 5.43 -26.04 27.77
C MET A 68 4.11 -25.50 28.32
N LEU A 69 3.96 -24.18 28.32
CA LEU A 69 2.78 -23.50 28.81
C LEU A 69 1.96 -22.98 27.63
N PRO A 70 0.63 -23.18 27.53
CA PRO A 70 -0.15 -22.51 26.47
C PRO A 70 0.00 -20.98 26.55
N LEU A 71 0.12 -20.31 25.40
CA LEU A 71 0.40 -18.87 25.35
C LEU A 71 -0.66 -18.05 26.09
N SER A 72 -1.92 -18.48 26.04
CA SER A 72 -3.01 -17.84 26.81
C SER A 72 -2.80 -17.84 28.33
N TYR A 73 -2.17 -18.87 28.90
CA TYR A 73 -1.84 -18.91 30.33
C TYR A 73 -0.55 -18.15 30.64
N PHE A 74 0.44 -18.22 29.74
CA PHE A 74 1.64 -17.41 29.85
C PHE A 74 1.30 -15.91 29.95
N LEU A 75 0.44 -15.41 29.06
CA LEU A 75 -0.01 -14.02 29.06
C LEU A 75 -0.71 -13.60 30.37
N LYS A 76 -1.54 -14.48 30.94
CA LYS A 76 -2.20 -14.22 32.23
C LYS A 76 -1.20 -14.10 33.39
N ALA A 77 -0.14 -14.90 33.36
CA ALA A 77 0.88 -14.95 34.41
C ALA A 77 2.10 -14.06 34.13
N GLU A 78 2.16 -13.39 32.97
CA GLU A 78 3.36 -12.69 32.46
C GLU A 78 3.97 -11.71 33.48
N LYS A 79 3.11 -10.92 34.15
CA LYS A 79 3.53 -9.94 35.17
C LYS A 79 4.23 -10.59 36.38
N VAL A 80 3.82 -11.80 36.76
CA VAL A 80 4.39 -12.52 37.90
C VAL A 80 5.62 -13.31 37.48
N LEU A 81 5.58 -13.92 36.29
CA LEU A 81 6.70 -14.68 35.74
C LEU A 81 7.93 -13.80 35.49
N LYS A 82 7.75 -12.55 35.06
CA LYS A 82 8.84 -11.61 34.71
C LYS A 82 9.85 -12.21 33.73
N ILE A 83 9.40 -13.12 32.87
CA ILE A 83 10.24 -13.76 31.85
C ILE A 83 10.25 -12.86 30.60
N PRO A 84 11.42 -12.39 30.14
CA PRO A 84 11.54 -11.62 28.90
C PRO A 84 11.03 -12.40 27.68
N ARG A 85 10.30 -11.74 26.77
CA ARG A 85 9.73 -12.36 25.56
C ARG A 85 10.77 -12.79 24.51
N ASP A 86 12.01 -12.31 24.62
CA ASP A 86 13.14 -12.76 23.80
C ASP A 86 13.79 -14.06 24.33
N MET A 87 13.50 -14.44 25.58
CA MET A 87 13.95 -15.66 26.24
C MET A 87 12.98 -16.84 26.09
N ILE A 88 12.04 -16.76 25.15
CA ILE A 88 11.05 -17.81 24.90
C ILE A 88 10.98 -18.24 23.44
N TYR A 89 10.58 -19.49 23.24
CA TYR A 89 10.11 -20.04 21.98
C TYR A 89 8.58 -20.13 21.98
N LEU A 90 7.99 -19.73 20.86
CA LEU A 90 6.61 -20.03 20.51
C LEU A 90 6.57 -21.30 19.67
N CYS A 91 5.72 -22.24 20.08
CA CYS A 91 5.69 -23.61 19.62
C CYS A 91 4.31 -24.01 19.13
N THR A 92 4.27 -24.73 18.01
CA THR A 92 3.07 -25.41 17.48
C THR A 92 3.39 -26.88 17.23
N GLY A 93 2.39 -27.76 17.26
CA GLY A 93 2.58 -29.21 17.17
C GLY A 93 2.99 -29.86 18.50
N ARG A 94 3.31 -31.16 18.46
CA ARG A 94 3.76 -31.97 19.61
C ARG A 94 4.77 -33.03 19.14
N GLY A 95 5.65 -33.47 20.03
CA GLY A 95 6.59 -34.56 19.74
C GLY A 95 7.52 -34.25 18.54
N PRO A 96 7.72 -35.20 17.60
CA PRO A 96 8.55 -34.99 16.40
C PRO A 96 8.07 -33.85 15.48
N ASP A 97 6.77 -33.54 15.53
CA ASP A 97 6.15 -32.48 14.74
C ASP A 97 6.20 -31.11 15.42
N LEU A 98 6.86 -31.00 16.57
CA LEU A 98 7.06 -29.73 17.25
C LEU A 98 7.85 -28.77 16.35
N ARG A 99 7.30 -27.58 16.14
CA ARG A 99 7.95 -26.47 15.41
C ARG A 99 7.98 -25.26 16.30
N LYS A 100 9.10 -24.54 16.27
CA LYS A 100 9.36 -23.41 17.17
C LYS A 100 9.90 -22.19 16.43
N ILE A 101 9.59 -21.01 16.95
CA ILE A 101 10.18 -19.73 16.56
C ILE A 101 10.43 -18.91 17.83
N LYS A 102 11.42 -18.02 17.85
CA LYS A 102 11.64 -17.13 19.01
C LYS A 102 10.42 -16.22 19.21
N GLY A 103 10.09 -15.87 20.45
CA GLY A 103 9.00 -14.93 20.77
C GLY A 103 9.24 -13.54 20.19
N ILE A 104 10.50 -13.10 20.21
CA ILE A 104 10.98 -11.96 19.44
C ILE A 104 11.64 -12.45 18.15
N LEU A 105 11.06 -12.11 17.01
CA LEU A 105 11.59 -12.41 15.69
C LEU A 105 12.54 -11.31 15.22
N GLU A 106 13.79 -11.68 15.00
CA GLU A 106 14.79 -10.82 14.36
C GLU A 106 14.75 -10.99 12.84
N ILE A 107 14.50 -9.88 12.14
CA ILE A 107 14.50 -9.85 10.67
C ILE A 107 15.91 -9.53 10.17
N ASP A 108 16.63 -10.57 9.72
CA ASP A 108 17.89 -10.40 9.00
C ASP A 108 17.67 -10.29 7.47
N GLU A 109 18.72 -9.98 6.72
CA GLU A 109 18.71 -9.86 5.26
C GLU A 109 18.14 -11.10 4.56
N LYS A 110 18.46 -12.30 5.07
CA LYS A 110 17.97 -13.56 4.49
C LYS A 110 16.47 -13.76 4.75
N PHE A 111 15.99 -13.40 5.94
CA PHE A 111 14.56 -13.45 6.24
C PHE A 111 13.80 -12.39 5.43
N ALA A 112 14.37 -11.20 5.22
CA ALA A 112 13.81 -10.20 4.32
C ALA A 112 13.68 -10.75 2.88
N ARG A 113 14.69 -11.49 2.38
CA ARG A 113 14.59 -12.19 1.09
C ARG A 113 13.53 -13.29 1.08
N LEU A 114 13.39 -14.05 2.17
CA LEU A 114 12.31 -15.04 2.32
C LEU A 114 10.92 -14.40 2.22
N ILE A 115 10.73 -13.24 2.84
CA ILE A 115 9.49 -12.45 2.71
C ILE A 115 9.29 -12.05 1.26
N GLY A 116 10.34 -11.59 0.56
CA GLY A 116 10.26 -11.27 -0.87
C GLY A 116 9.79 -12.45 -1.72
N TYR A 117 10.35 -13.65 -1.50
CA TYR A 117 9.90 -14.87 -2.17
C TYR A 117 8.46 -15.25 -1.81
N PHE A 118 8.03 -14.98 -0.58
CA PHE A 118 6.66 -15.26 -0.16
C PHE A 118 5.66 -14.33 -0.87
N LEU A 119 6.01 -13.07 -1.04
CA LEU A 119 5.16 -12.08 -1.71
C LEU A 119 5.03 -12.30 -3.21
N SER A 120 5.96 -13.03 -3.84
CA SER A 120 5.88 -13.41 -5.25
C SER A 120 5.27 -14.80 -5.45
N GLU A 121 5.91 -15.83 -4.87
CA GLU A 121 5.61 -17.24 -5.17
C GLU A 121 4.89 -17.96 -4.04
N GLY A 122 4.69 -17.28 -2.91
CA GLY A 122 4.14 -17.83 -1.69
C GLY A 122 2.61 -17.84 -1.68
N CYS A 123 2.05 -18.83 -1.00
CA CYS A 123 0.68 -18.81 -0.54
C CYS A 123 0.57 -19.48 0.83
N ILE A 124 -0.48 -19.12 1.57
CA ILE A 124 -0.81 -19.78 2.84
C ILE A 124 -1.98 -20.71 2.58
N THR A 125 -1.72 -22.02 2.72
CA THR A 125 -2.75 -23.05 2.52
C THR A 125 -3.35 -23.48 3.84
N GLU A 126 -4.68 -23.47 3.93
CA GLU A 126 -5.47 -23.96 5.06
C GLU A 126 -5.95 -25.39 4.80
N ASP A 127 -5.03 -26.34 4.60
CA ASP A 127 -5.40 -27.75 4.43
C ASP A 127 -5.90 -28.32 5.79
N LYS A 128 -4.96 -28.64 6.69
CA LYS A 128 -5.19 -29.12 8.07
C LYS A 128 -4.54 -28.23 9.14
N THR A 129 -3.52 -27.48 8.74
CA THR A 129 -2.71 -26.55 9.56
C THR A 129 -2.20 -25.46 8.61
N LEU A 130 -1.99 -24.24 9.10
CA LEU A 130 -1.43 -23.17 8.29
C LEU A 130 -0.02 -23.55 7.82
N ARG A 131 0.23 -23.53 6.52
CA ARG A 131 1.55 -23.84 5.97
C ARG A 131 1.84 -22.90 4.81
N ILE A 132 3.10 -22.52 4.69
CA ILE A 132 3.58 -21.71 3.58
C ILE A 132 4.00 -22.64 2.46
N ARG A 133 3.46 -22.43 1.28
CA ARG A 133 3.84 -23.11 0.05
C ARG A 133 4.38 -22.09 -0.93
N PHE A 134 5.53 -22.40 -1.53
CA PHE A 134 6.09 -21.66 -2.64
C PHE A 134 5.95 -22.50 -3.92
N THR A 135 5.69 -21.86 -5.04
CA THR A 135 5.58 -22.52 -6.35
C THR A 135 6.50 -21.81 -7.32
N PHE A 136 7.41 -22.51 -7.99
CA PHE A 136 8.30 -21.93 -8.99
C PHE A 136 8.18 -22.71 -10.30
N SER A 137 8.64 -22.14 -11.41
CA SER A 137 8.85 -22.94 -12.63
C SER A 137 9.94 -24.00 -12.40
N GLU A 138 9.83 -25.15 -13.05
CA GLU A 138 10.83 -26.23 -13.00
C GLU A 138 12.25 -25.78 -13.43
N ASN A 139 12.32 -24.71 -14.22
CA ASN A 139 13.55 -24.16 -14.76
C ASN A 139 14.21 -23.11 -13.83
N GLU A 140 13.56 -22.72 -12.73
CA GLU A 140 14.04 -21.68 -11.80
C GLU A 140 14.80 -22.30 -10.61
N ARG A 141 15.77 -23.16 -10.93
CA ARG A 141 16.52 -23.96 -9.94
C ARG A 141 17.38 -23.09 -9.02
N GLU A 142 17.91 -21.98 -9.51
CA GLU A 142 18.75 -21.06 -8.75
C GLU A 142 17.95 -20.39 -7.61
N TYR A 143 16.70 -20.03 -7.87
CA TYR A 143 15.83 -19.38 -6.88
C TYR A 143 15.30 -20.37 -5.85
N THR A 144 14.93 -21.57 -6.29
CA THR A 144 14.54 -22.65 -5.36
C THR A 144 15.71 -23.07 -4.48
N ASN A 145 16.94 -23.10 -5.00
CA ASN A 145 18.14 -23.38 -4.19
C ASN A 145 18.44 -22.27 -3.17
N ASP A 146 18.34 -20.99 -3.56
CA ASP A 146 18.50 -19.85 -2.64
C ASP A 146 17.45 -19.88 -1.52
N LEU A 147 16.17 -20.11 -1.88
CA LEU A 147 15.09 -20.29 -0.92
C LEU A 147 15.38 -21.43 0.07
N LYS A 148 15.78 -22.61 -0.42
CA LYS A 148 16.13 -23.75 0.42
C LYS A 148 17.29 -23.45 1.36
N ALA A 149 18.32 -22.74 0.89
CA ALA A 149 19.43 -22.31 1.73
C ALA A 149 18.99 -21.38 2.87
N ILE A 150 18.03 -20.48 2.60
CA ILE A 150 17.46 -19.60 3.61
C ILE A 150 16.63 -20.39 4.63
N ILE A 151 15.75 -21.28 4.16
CA ILE A 151 14.90 -22.14 5.00
C ILE A 151 15.76 -23.00 5.93
N ASN A 152 16.80 -23.64 5.39
CA ASN A 152 17.75 -24.46 6.15
C ASN A 152 18.51 -23.64 7.19
N LYS A 153 19.03 -22.46 6.81
CA LYS A 153 19.74 -21.58 7.75
C LYS A 153 18.83 -21.08 8.88
N LYS A 154 17.53 -20.92 8.63
CA LYS A 154 16.53 -20.54 9.64
C LYS A 154 16.02 -21.72 10.46
N GLY A 155 16.44 -22.95 10.15
CA GLY A 155 16.06 -24.15 10.90
C GLY A 155 14.61 -24.57 10.69
N PHE A 156 14.01 -24.21 9.56
CA PHE A 156 12.64 -24.62 9.25
C PHE A 156 12.64 -25.94 8.46
N ALA A 157 11.83 -26.90 8.90
CA ALA A 157 11.58 -28.12 8.16
C ALA A 157 10.69 -27.84 6.93
N TYR A 158 11.00 -28.45 5.80
CA TYR A 158 10.21 -28.34 4.57
C TYR A 158 10.16 -29.66 3.81
N SER A 159 9.21 -29.76 2.88
CA SER A 159 9.10 -30.84 1.89
C SER A 159 9.06 -30.24 0.49
N GLU A 160 9.56 -30.95 -0.51
CA GLU A 160 9.50 -30.53 -1.92
C GLU A 160 8.79 -31.59 -2.79
N TYR A 161 8.09 -31.16 -3.83
CA TYR A 161 7.56 -32.04 -4.85
C TYR A 161 7.50 -31.34 -6.22
N PHE A 162 7.56 -32.12 -7.29
CA PHE A 162 7.53 -31.64 -8.66
C PHE A 162 6.21 -32.02 -9.33
N ASP A 163 5.47 -31.02 -9.82
CA ASP A 163 4.29 -31.24 -10.63
C ASP A 163 4.70 -31.25 -12.12
N LYS A 164 4.84 -32.46 -12.66
CA LYS A 164 5.21 -32.69 -14.06
C LYS A 164 4.16 -32.18 -15.05
N LYS A 165 2.89 -32.06 -14.65
CA LYS A 165 1.81 -31.60 -15.54
C LYS A 165 1.90 -30.10 -15.77
N ASN A 166 2.21 -29.35 -14.72
CA ASN A 166 2.30 -27.89 -14.73
C ASN A 166 3.74 -27.37 -14.82
N HIS A 167 4.73 -28.25 -15.00
CA HIS A 167 6.16 -27.90 -15.06
C HIS A 167 6.60 -27.00 -13.90
N SER A 168 6.17 -27.35 -12.68
CA SER A 168 6.36 -26.52 -11.49
C SER A 168 6.98 -27.29 -10.32
N HIS A 169 7.76 -26.57 -9.52
CA HIS A 169 8.44 -27.07 -8.34
C HIS A 169 7.85 -26.40 -7.10
N HIS A 170 7.31 -27.22 -6.20
CA HIS A 170 6.67 -26.74 -4.99
C HIS A 170 7.52 -27.03 -3.75
N ILE A 171 7.68 -26.02 -2.89
CA ILE A 171 8.38 -26.13 -1.61
C ILE A 171 7.39 -25.76 -0.51
N LYS A 172 7.15 -26.66 0.44
CA LYS A 172 6.18 -26.47 1.54
C LYS A 172 6.90 -26.44 2.88
N ILE A 173 6.91 -25.29 3.55
CA ILE A 173 7.45 -25.15 4.90
C ILE A 173 6.44 -25.72 5.90
N SER A 174 6.88 -26.73 6.66
CA SER A 174 6.05 -27.41 7.66
C SER A 174 6.16 -26.72 9.01
N SER A 175 5.63 -25.50 9.10
CA SER A 175 5.61 -24.68 10.32
C SER A 175 4.34 -23.84 10.42
N GLU A 176 3.43 -24.23 11.30
CA GLU A 176 2.18 -23.50 11.55
C GLU A 176 2.45 -22.14 12.18
N ILE A 177 3.34 -22.07 13.16
CA ILE A 177 3.72 -20.80 13.78
C ILE A 177 4.32 -19.81 12.78
N LEU A 178 5.10 -20.26 11.79
CA LEU A 178 5.62 -19.36 10.75
C LEU A 178 4.50 -18.86 9.82
N GLY A 179 3.52 -19.72 9.51
CA GLY A 179 2.32 -19.31 8.76
C GLY A 179 1.53 -18.22 9.48
N ILE A 180 1.31 -18.38 10.78
CA ILE A 180 0.68 -17.37 11.66
C ILE A 180 1.50 -16.07 11.64
N VAL A 181 2.83 -16.17 11.75
CA VAL A 181 3.70 -14.99 11.72
C VAL A 181 3.60 -14.23 10.39
N MET A 182 3.65 -14.93 9.25
CA MET A 182 3.51 -14.26 7.95
C MET A 182 2.13 -13.63 7.76
N ARG A 183 1.06 -14.32 8.16
CA ARG A 183 -0.33 -13.88 7.94
C ARG A 183 -0.78 -12.80 8.93
N ASP A 184 -0.61 -13.05 10.22
CA ASP A 184 -1.28 -12.32 11.29
C ASP A 184 -0.36 -11.26 11.91
N VAL A 185 0.93 -11.58 12.06
CA VAL A 185 1.92 -10.69 12.70
C VAL A 185 2.49 -9.70 11.67
N LEU A 186 3.04 -10.22 10.58
CA LEU A 186 3.64 -9.44 9.51
C LEU A 186 2.60 -8.88 8.54
N LYS A 187 1.42 -9.50 8.48
CA LYS A 187 0.33 -9.10 7.57
C LYS A 187 0.76 -9.09 6.11
N CYS A 188 1.54 -10.11 5.72
CA CYS A 188 2.05 -10.25 4.36
C CYS A 188 0.97 -10.60 3.33
N GLY A 189 -0.22 -11.02 3.77
CA GLY A 189 -1.28 -11.57 2.91
C GLY A 189 -1.31 -13.10 2.92
N THR A 190 -2.25 -13.68 2.17
CA THR A 190 -2.49 -15.13 2.06
C THR A 190 -2.51 -15.62 0.62
N ASN A 191 -2.82 -14.75 -0.35
CA ASN A 191 -2.92 -15.04 -1.77
C ASN A 191 -2.48 -13.84 -2.63
N CYS A 192 -2.40 -14.03 -3.94
CA CYS A 192 -1.87 -13.02 -4.87
C CYS A 192 -2.62 -11.67 -4.90
N TYR A 193 -3.89 -11.62 -4.47
CA TYR A 193 -4.70 -10.41 -4.48
C TYR A 193 -4.45 -9.52 -3.25
N ASN A 194 -4.03 -10.10 -2.13
CA ASN A 194 -3.87 -9.38 -0.86
C ASN A 194 -2.43 -9.35 -0.34
N MET A 195 -1.45 -9.78 -1.13
CA MET A 195 -0.05 -9.68 -0.74
C MET A 195 0.33 -8.23 -0.45
N ALA A 196 1.14 -8.02 0.60
CA ALA A 196 1.65 -6.71 0.97
C ALA A 196 2.99 -6.85 1.69
N VAL A 197 3.92 -5.95 1.41
CA VAL A 197 5.13 -5.80 2.21
C VAL A 197 4.72 -5.27 3.59
N PRO A 198 5.17 -5.91 4.69
CA PRO A 198 4.89 -5.43 6.04
C PRO A 198 5.33 -3.97 6.24
N PRO A 199 4.49 -3.08 6.81
CA PRO A 199 4.82 -1.67 6.95
C PRO A 199 6.15 -1.38 7.66
N LYS A 200 6.47 -2.14 8.72
CA LYS A 200 7.75 -2.00 9.45
C LYS A 200 8.98 -2.25 8.55
N LEU A 201 8.86 -3.05 7.49
CA LEU A 201 10.01 -3.30 6.59
C LEU A 201 10.36 -2.08 5.72
N PHE A 202 9.46 -1.11 5.55
CA PHE A 202 9.77 0.13 4.82
C PHE A 202 10.70 1.04 5.60
N SER A 203 10.62 1.03 6.93
CA SER A 203 11.48 1.82 7.82
C SER A 203 12.86 1.23 8.05
N MET A 204 13.15 0.04 7.52
CA MET A 204 14.45 -0.63 7.66
C MET A 204 15.56 0.03 6.85
N PRO A 205 16.83 -0.26 7.14
CA PRO A 205 17.93 0.13 6.28
C PRO A 205 17.80 -0.47 4.87
N LYS A 206 18.30 0.26 3.87
CA LYS A 206 18.24 -0.08 2.43
C LYS A 206 18.67 -1.51 2.13
N LYS A 207 19.68 -2.01 2.86
CA LYS A 207 20.20 -3.39 2.73
C LYS A 207 19.16 -4.49 2.96
N PHE A 208 18.07 -4.22 3.69
CA PHE A 208 16.97 -5.18 3.86
C PHE A 208 15.89 -5.02 2.78
N ARG A 209 15.56 -3.78 2.41
CA ARG A 209 14.59 -3.50 1.35
C ARG A 209 15.03 -4.08 0.00
N ILE A 210 16.33 -3.99 -0.32
CA ILE A 210 16.88 -4.61 -1.52
C ILE A 210 16.76 -6.15 -1.51
N GLU A 211 16.81 -6.78 -0.34
CA GLU A 211 16.64 -8.23 -0.21
C GLU A 211 15.19 -8.65 -0.44
N ILE A 212 14.22 -7.84 -0.02
CA ILE A 212 12.81 -8.03 -0.36
C ILE A 212 12.61 -7.90 -1.88
N ILE A 213 13.16 -6.85 -2.50
CA ILE A 213 13.12 -6.67 -3.96
C ILE A 213 13.75 -7.88 -4.67
N LYS A 214 14.87 -8.40 -4.18
CA LYS A 214 15.50 -9.61 -4.73
C LYS A 214 14.53 -10.77 -4.72
N GLY A 215 13.89 -11.07 -3.59
CA GLY A 215 12.91 -12.16 -3.52
C GLY A 215 11.75 -11.96 -4.51
N ILE A 216 11.15 -10.76 -4.51
CA ILE A 216 9.99 -10.43 -5.36
C ILE A 216 10.34 -10.55 -6.85
N LEU A 217 11.42 -9.89 -7.29
CA LEU A 217 11.76 -9.88 -8.72
C LEU A 217 12.26 -11.25 -9.19
N ARG A 218 12.97 -12.01 -8.34
CA ARG A 218 13.45 -13.35 -8.73
C ARG A 218 12.31 -14.30 -9.03
N GLY A 219 11.23 -14.26 -8.23
CA GLY A 219 10.01 -15.01 -8.50
C GLY A 219 9.29 -14.47 -9.74
N ASP A 220 8.54 -13.38 -9.59
CA ASP A 220 7.54 -12.98 -10.58
C ASP A 220 8.09 -12.23 -11.81
N ALA A 221 9.32 -11.71 -11.76
CA ALA A 221 9.79 -10.87 -12.86
C ALA A 221 10.29 -11.70 -14.05
N SER A 222 9.84 -11.30 -15.24
CA SER A 222 10.32 -11.82 -16.51
C SER A 222 11.43 -10.93 -17.09
N VAL A 223 12.45 -11.55 -17.67
CA VAL A 223 13.57 -10.85 -18.33
C VAL A 223 13.53 -11.10 -19.83
N ASN A 224 13.33 -10.03 -20.58
CA ASN A 224 13.36 -10.02 -22.03
C ASN A 224 14.66 -9.38 -22.52
N TYR A 225 15.31 -10.04 -23.47
CA TYR A 225 16.51 -9.55 -24.15
C TYR A 225 16.40 -9.87 -25.63
N SER A 226 16.72 -8.90 -26.48
CA SER A 226 16.79 -9.07 -27.93
C SER A 226 17.95 -8.28 -28.49
N ASN A 227 18.79 -8.93 -29.29
CA ASN A 227 19.85 -8.30 -30.06
C ASN A 227 19.71 -8.74 -31.52
N LYS A 228 18.83 -8.06 -32.26
CA LYS A 228 18.51 -8.38 -33.66
C LYS A 228 18.85 -7.21 -34.57
N LYS A 229 19.35 -7.52 -35.77
CA LYS A 229 19.49 -6.54 -36.85
C LYS A 229 18.17 -6.46 -37.61
N ARG A 230 17.64 -5.25 -37.78
CA ARG A 230 16.43 -4.99 -38.59
C ARG A 230 16.79 -4.10 -39.76
N ASN A 231 16.55 -4.62 -40.96
CA ASN A 231 16.58 -3.83 -42.19
C ASN A 231 15.18 -3.29 -42.46
N TYR A 232 15.07 -2.01 -42.77
CA TYR A 232 13.81 -1.42 -43.22
C TYR A 232 14.05 -0.25 -44.17
N LYS A 233 13.10 -0.01 -45.08
CA LYS A 233 13.10 1.16 -45.97
C LYS A 233 12.25 2.27 -45.38
N LYS A 234 12.77 3.49 -45.33
CA LYS A 234 12.02 4.71 -45.01
C LYS A 234 12.42 5.79 -46.00
N LEU A 235 11.45 6.43 -46.66
CA LEU A 235 11.72 7.49 -47.67
C LEU A 235 12.75 7.06 -48.74
N ASN A 236 12.60 5.86 -49.32
CA ASN A 236 13.50 5.28 -50.34
C ASN A 236 14.98 5.12 -49.93
N ARG A 237 15.29 5.11 -48.62
CA ARG A 237 16.61 4.77 -48.10
C ARG A 237 16.55 3.49 -47.27
N ASP A 238 17.56 2.64 -47.45
CA ASP A 238 17.75 1.43 -46.64
C ASP A 238 18.40 1.79 -45.30
N TYR A 239 17.76 1.39 -44.20
CA TYR A 239 18.28 1.55 -42.85
C TYR A 239 18.54 0.19 -42.23
N LEU A 240 19.76 0.00 -41.72
CA LEU A 240 20.13 -1.11 -40.86
C LEU A 240 20.13 -0.63 -39.40
N HIS A 241 19.20 -1.15 -38.60
CA HIS A 241 19.12 -0.85 -37.17
C HIS A 241 19.52 -2.05 -36.34
N ASN A 242 20.56 -1.89 -35.50
CA ASN A 242 20.91 -2.88 -34.48
C ASN A 242 19.99 -2.67 -33.27
N ASN A 243 18.96 -3.50 -33.16
CA ASN A 243 18.00 -3.42 -32.07
C ASN A 243 18.50 -4.25 -30.88
N ASN A 244 19.29 -3.60 -30.01
CA ASN A 244 19.71 -4.15 -28.72
C ASN A 244 18.77 -3.64 -27.62
N THR A 245 17.92 -4.50 -27.09
CA THR A 245 16.89 -4.14 -26.12
C THR A 245 16.86 -5.13 -24.97
N ALA A 246 16.64 -4.64 -23.76
CA ALA A 246 16.32 -5.46 -22.61
C ALA A 246 15.28 -4.78 -21.73
N SER A 247 14.40 -5.60 -21.13
CA SER A 247 13.45 -5.13 -20.13
C SER A 247 13.18 -6.20 -19.09
N VAL A 248 12.99 -5.76 -17.86
CA VAL A 248 12.49 -6.57 -16.74
C VAL A 248 11.05 -6.18 -16.50
N ASN A 249 10.13 -7.13 -16.58
CA ASN A 249 8.71 -6.90 -16.36
C ASN A 249 8.27 -7.64 -15.10
N TYR A 250 7.78 -6.91 -14.11
CA TYR A 250 7.16 -7.46 -12.91
C TYR A 250 5.65 -7.22 -12.96
N PHE A 251 4.85 -8.19 -12.52
CA PHE A 251 3.41 -8.08 -12.47
C PHE A 251 2.89 -8.57 -11.11
N THR A 252 1.89 -7.90 -10.57
CA THR A 252 1.15 -8.38 -9.40
C THR A 252 -0.32 -8.00 -9.48
N SER A 253 -1.18 -8.87 -8.95
CA SER A 253 -2.62 -8.62 -8.81
C SER A 253 -2.96 -7.78 -7.57
N SER A 254 -2.03 -7.64 -6.61
CA SER A 254 -2.22 -6.77 -5.44
C SER A 254 -1.85 -5.33 -5.77
N GLY A 255 -2.86 -4.45 -5.84
CA GLY A 255 -2.65 -3.02 -6.04
C GLY A 255 -1.74 -2.39 -4.97
N LYS A 256 -1.88 -2.84 -3.71
CA LYS A 256 -1.03 -2.42 -2.60
C LYS A 256 0.42 -2.87 -2.79
N LEU A 257 0.65 -4.13 -3.16
CA LEU A 257 2.00 -4.63 -3.41
C LEU A 257 2.66 -3.91 -4.58
N LYS A 258 1.92 -3.61 -5.65
CA LYS A 258 2.43 -2.84 -6.80
C LYS A 258 3.00 -1.49 -6.35
N GLN A 259 2.22 -0.72 -5.58
CA GLN A 259 2.64 0.59 -5.07
C GLN A 259 3.88 0.46 -4.16
N GLN A 260 3.86 -0.52 -3.28
CA GLN A 260 4.95 -0.84 -2.37
C GLN A 260 6.26 -1.22 -3.09
N VAL A 261 6.18 -2.08 -4.11
CA VAL A 261 7.31 -2.45 -4.96
C VAL A 261 7.82 -1.26 -5.75
N MET A 262 6.94 -0.44 -6.30
CA MET A 262 7.33 0.78 -7.03
C MET A 262 8.15 1.73 -6.16
N ILE A 263 7.72 1.95 -4.91
CA ILE A 263 8.43 2.78 -3.94
C ILE A 263 9.81 2.18 -3.61
N MET A 264 9.89 0.87 -3.34
CA MET A 264 11.17 0.21 -3.05
C MET A 264 12.12 0.19 -4.25
N LEU A 265 11.61 0.09 -5.48
CA LEU A 265 12.43 0.21 -6.70
C LEU A 265 13.05 1.61 -6.79
N GLN A 266 12.26 2.65 -6.58
CA GLN A 266 12.73 4.05 -6.62
C GLN A 266 13.79 4.33 -5.56
N ASP A 267 13.61 3.82 -4.34
CA ASP A 267 14.60 3.84 -3.25
C ASP A 267 15.96 3.22 -3.65
N ASN A 268 15.92 2.27 -4.59
CA ASN A 268 17.09 1.61 -5.15
C ASN A 268 17.52 2.18 -6.51
N ARG A 269 17.14 3.44 -6.79
CA ARG A 269 17.47 4.18 -8.01
C ARG A 269 17.01 3.49 -9.30
N LEU A 270 16.01 2.59 -9.20
CA LEU A 270 15.34 1.95 -10.32
C LEU A 270 14.11 2.79 -10.67
N VAL A 271 14.01 3.18 -11.94
CA VAL A 271 12.94 4.05 -12.43
C VAL A 271 12.03 3.24 -13.35
N PRO A 272 10.82 2.86 -12.90
CA PRO A 272 9.83 2.22 -13.75
C PRO A 272 9.41 3.09 -14.94
N GLY A 273 9.12 2.44 -16.06
CA GLY A 273 8.47 3.09 -17.20
C GLY A 273 6.97 3.32 -16.95
N ASN A 274 6.39 4.22 -17.74
CA ASN A 274 4.95 4.48 -17.75
C ASN A 274 4.22 3.34 -18.48
N GLU A 275 3.66 2.40 -17.73
CA GLU A 275 2.86 1.31 -18.26
C GLU A 275 1.37 1.56 -18.04
N LEU A 276 0.57 1.42 -19.11
CA LEU A 276 -0.89 1.58 -19.06
C LEU A 276 -1.60 0.37 -18.44
N ARG A 277 -0.94 -0.79 -18.45
CA ARG A 277 -1.53 -2.02 -17.91
C ARG A 277 -1.49 -2.00 -16.38
N GLU A 278 -2.66 -2.14 -15.77
CA GLU A 278 -2.78 -2.27 -14.32
C GLU A 278 -1.97 -3.47 -13.79
N GLY A 279 -1.36 -3.32 -12.61
CA GLY A 279 -0.48 -4.35 -12.03
C GLY A 279 0.93 -4.48 -12.65
N LEU A 280 1.17 -4.00 -13.88
CA LEU A 280 2.46 -4.14 -14.56
C LEU A 280 3.46 -3.04 -14.17
N ILE A 281 4.70 -3.44 -13.91
CA ILE A 281 5.87 -2.56 -13.74
C ILE A 281 6.93 -2.99 -14.73
N ARG A 282 7.34 -2.08 -15.62
CA ARG A 282 8.40 -2.34 -16.60
C ARG A 282 9.64 -1.52 -16.32
N LEU A 283 10.78 -2.18 -16.18
CA LEU A 283 12.09 -1.57 -16.02
C LEU A 283 12.90 -1.79 -17.30
N HIS A 284 13.37 -0.71 -17.90
CA HIS A 284 14.14 -0.76 -19.15
C HIS A 284 15.24 0.33 -19.15
N GLY A 285 16.13 0.25 -20.13
CA GLY A 285 17.24 1.19 -20.29
C GLY A 285 18.49 0.81 -19.48
N ALA A 286 19.66 1.17 -20.02
CA ALA A 286 20.97 0.74 -19.51
C ALA A 286 21.17 0.97 -18.02
N ARG A 287 20.72 2.10 -17.47
CA ARG A 287 20.83 2.41 -16.03
C ARG A 287 20.10 1.38 -15.16
N ASN A 288 18.81 1.14 -15.45
CA ASN A 288 18.01 0.18 -14.70
C ASN A 288 18.60 -1.23 -14.83
N ILE A 289 18.95 -1.63 -16.06
CA ILE A 289 19.49 -2.96 -16.32
C ILE A 289 20.83 -3.19 -15.61
N ASN A 290 21.67 -2.16 -15.52
CA ASN A 290 22.94 -2.24 -14.80
C ASN A 290 22.77 -2.54 -13.31
N ILE A 291 21.73 -2.00 -12.66
CA ILE A 291 21.42 -2.31 -11.26
C ILE A 291 20.75 -3.68 -11.14
N LEU A 292 19.82 -3.99 -12.06
CA LEU A 292 19.04 -5.24 -12.02
C LEU A 292 19.87 -6.49 -12.27
N GLN A 293 20.99 -6.40 -12.99
CA GLN A 293 21.84 -7.57 -13.25
C GLN A 293 22.32 -8.23 -11.95
N ASP A 294 22.55 -7.46 -10.88
CA ASP A 294 23.03 -7.98 -9.59
C ASP A 294 21.90 -8.53 -8.70
N ILE A 295 20.64 -8.29 -9.09
CA ILE A 295 19.47 -8.83 -8.42
C ILE A 295 19.21 -10.27 -8.89
N PHE A 296 19.26 -10.53 -10.19
CA PHE A 296 18.93 -11.84 -10.77
C PHE A 296 20.07 -12.85 -10.65
N LEU A 297 19.73 -14.14 -10.84
CA LEU A 297 20.68 -15.25 -10.93
C LEU A 297 20.48 -16.00 -12.26
N GLY A 298 21.46 -16.83 -12.62
CA GLY A 298 21.39 -17.75 -13.75
C GLY A 298 21.06 -17.07 -15.09
N GLY A 299 20.23 -17.72 -15.90
CA GLY A 299 19.91 -17.25 -17.26
C GLY A 299 19.23 -15.87 -17.32
N LYS A 300 18.47 -15.47 -16.28
CA LYS A 300 17.89 -14.10 -16.20
C LYS A 300 19.02 -13.06 -16.08
N GLN A 301 20.03 -13.31 -15.25
CA GLN A 301 21.20 -12.43 -15.09
C GLN A 301 22.06 -12.38 -16.36
N GLU A 302 22.32 -13.53 -16.99
CA GLU A 302 23.15 -13.61 -18.20
C GLU A 302 22.57 -12.77 -19.34
N LYS A 303 21.24 -12.82 -19.56
CA LYS A 303 20.55 -11.97 -20.54
C LYS A 303 20.79 -10.48 -20.31
N LEU A 304 20.75 -10.04 -19.05
CA LEU A 304 20.99 -8.63 -18.70
C LEU A 304 22.45 -8.22 -18.93
N LYS A 305 23.41 -9.09 -18.56
CA LYS A 305 24.84 -8.88 -18.83
C LYS A 305 25.13 -8.81 -20.33
N GLN A 306 24.51 -9.68 -21.14
CA GLN A 306 24.63 -9.65 -22.60
C GLN A 306 24.11 -8.35 -23.20
N TYR A 307 22.98 -7.84 -22.72
CA TYR A 307 22.47 -6.53 -23.15
C TYR A 307 23.48 -5.42 -22.88
N LEU A 308 24.00 -5.34 -21.65
CA LEU A 308 24.95 -4.29 -21.22
C LEU A 308 26.24 -4.31 -22.03
N ALA A 309 26.79 -5.50 -22.32
CA ALA A 309 27.97 -5.65 -23.17
C ALA A 309 27.77 -5.13 -24.60
N ASN A 310 26.53 -5.05 -25.07
CA ASN A 310 26.17 -4.58 -26.41
C ASN A 310 25.59 -3.14 -26.40
N VAL A 311 25.57 -2.45 -25.26
CA VAL A 311 25.11 -1.06 -25.18
C VAL A 311 26.16 -0.14 -25.79
N LYS A 312 25.81 0.52 -26.91
CA LYS A 312 26.70 1.48 -27.59
C LYS A 312 26.61 2.90 -27.05
N LYS A 313 25.47 3.28 -26.48
CA LYS A 313 25.21 4.64 -25.98
C LYS A 313 24.33 4.56 -24.74
N ILE A 314 24.80 5.17 -23.66
CA ILE A 314 24.02 5.36 -22.44
C ILE A 314 23.37 6.75 -22.55
N ILE A 315 22.05 6.80 -22.45
CA ILE A 315 21.31 8.07 -22.41
C ILE A 315 21.57 8.71 -21.05
N THR A 316 22.14 9.91 -21.06
CA THR A 316 22.31 10.75 -19.88
C THR A 316 21.23 11.82 -19.83
N TYR A 317 20.88 12.27 -18.63
CA TYR A 317 19.94 13.37 -18.41
C TYR A 317 20.73 14.60 -17.95
N PRO A 318 21.23 15.43 -18.87
CA PRO A 318 22.13 16.54 -18.52
C PRO A 318 21.47 17.60 -17.63
N ASP A 319 20.13 17.66 -17.60
CA ASP A 319 19.37 18.58 -16.77
C ASP A 319 19.15 18.07 -15.33
N VAL A 320 19.59 16.84 -15.02
CA VAL A 320 19.46 16.20 -13.70
C VAL A 320 20.82 16.07 -13.05
N GLU A 321 20.99 16.74 -11.91
CA GLU A 321 22.15 16.62 -11.04
C GLU A 321 21.84 15.55 -9.97
N PHE A 322 22.56 14.44 -9.96
CA PHE A 322 22.42 13.41 -8.94
C PHE A 322 23.39 13.69 -7.78
N HIS A 323 22.86 13.73 -6.57
CA HIS A 323 23.60 13.72 -5.31
C HIS A 323 23.39 12.38 -4.60
N ASP A 324 24.06 12.17 -3.46
CA ASP A 324 24.01 10.89 -2.75
C ASP A 324 22.59 10.49 -2.36
N THR A 325 21.84 11.41 -1.75
CA THR A 325 20.50 11.16 -1.19
C THR A 325 19.36 11.82 -1.95
N PHE A 326 19.65 12.69 -2.92
CA PHE A 326 18.64 13.41 -3.69
C PHE A 326 19.09 13.69 -5.13
N ALA A 327 18.14 13.98 -6.02
CA ALA A 327 18.40 14.52 -7.34
C ALA A 327 17.85 15.94 -7.44
N ALA A 328 18.55 16.81 -8.16
CA ALA A 328 18.12 18.16 -8.46
C ALA A 328 17.86 18.30 -9.97
N LEU A 329 16.66 18.76 -10.32
CA LEU A 329 16.28 19.08 -11.69
C LEU A 329 16.29 20.59 -11.88
N LYS A 330 16.99 21.09 -12.91
CA LYS A 330 17.02 22.51 -13.23
C LYS A 330 15.65 22.99 -13.76
N ILE A 331 15.08 24.02 -13.15
CA ILE A 331 13.82 24.61 -13.61
C ILE A 331 14.09 25.41 -14.89
N LYS A 332 13.45 25.01 -16.00
CA LYS A 332 13.60 25.64 -17.32
C LYS A 332 12.74 26.90 -17.49
N GLY A 333 11.60 26.96 -16.80
CA GLY A 333 10.69 28.09 -16.83
C GLY A 333 9.66 27.99 -15.70
N ILE A 334 9.17 29.14 -15.26
CA ILE A 334 8.04 29.24 -14.32
C ILE A 334 6.99 30.05 -15.06
N GLU A 335 5.86 29.45 -15.35
CA GLU A 335 4.71 30.13 -15.93
C GLU A 335 3.68 30.34 -14.83
N LYS A 336 3.26 31.59 -14.63
CA LYS A 336 2.15 31.93 -13.75
C LYS A 336 0.91 32.04 -14.62
N LEU A 337 0.05 31.04 -14.56
CA LEU A 337 -1.26 31.09 -15.19
C LEU A 337 -2.20 31.91 -14.30
N HIS A 338 -2.83 32.93 -14.86
CA HIS A 338 -3.92 33.65 -14.21
C HIS A 338 -5.24 33.12 -14.79
N GLY A 339 -6.03 32.47 -13.94
CA GLY A 339 -7.41 32.09 -14.20
C GLY A 339 -8.22 32.22 -12.91
N ASP A 340 -9.54 32.12 -13.02
CA ASP A 340 -10.40 31.94 -11.85
C ASP A 340 -10.02 30.59 -11.22
N PHE A 341 -9.20 30.63 -10.17
CA PHE A 341 -8.71 29.42 -9.51
C PHE A 341 -9.88 28.69 -8.85
N VAL A 342 -10.30 27.59 -9.47
CA VAL A 342 -11.22 26.64 -8.86
C VAL A 342 -10.43 25.83 -7.84
N TYR A 343 -10.72 26.01 -6.55
CA TYR A 343 -10.39 25.01 -5.54
C TYR A 343 -11.34 23.81 -5.72
N SER A 344 -11.05 22.93 -6.68
CA SER A 344 -11.64 21.59 -6.74
C SER A 344 -10.68 20.60 -6.12
N LEU A 345 -11.20 19.61 -5.39
CA LEU A 345 -10.41 18.47 -4.93
C LEU A 345 -9.90 17.59 -6.09
N GLU A 346 -10.40 17.76 -7.32
CA GLU A 346 -9.83 17.28 -8.59
C GLU A 346 -10.52 18.06 -9.74
N VAL A 347 -9.78 18.73 -10.64
CA VAL A 347 -10.37 19.36 -11.85
C VAL A 347 -10.01 18.49 -13.07
N GLU A 348 -10.99 18.15 -13.89
CA GLU A 348 -10.74 17.59 -15.22
C GLU A 348 -9.98 18.60 -16.08
N GLU A 349 -8.89 18.15 -16.69
CA GLU A 349 -7.96 18.91 -17.56
C GLU A 349 -6.77 19.61 -16.90
N THR A 350 -6.70 19.77 -15.57
CA THR A 350 -5.41 20.05 -14.91
C THR A 350 -4.67 18.74 -14.64
N GLY A 351 -4.10 18.17 -15.71
CA GLY A 351 -3.20 17.04 -15.60
C GLY A 351 -1.88 17.47 -14.95
N THR A 352 -1.55 16.93 -13.78
CA THR A 352 -0.17 16.94 -13.27
C THR A 352 0.75 16.31 -14.31
N VAL A 353 1.66 17.10 -14.87
CA VAL A 353 2.67 16.62 -15.82
C VAL A 353 3.77 15.85 -15.08
N VAL A 354 4.12 14.67 -15.61
CA VAL A 354 5.22 13.80 -15.18
C VAL A 354 6.57 14.43 -15.52
N THR A 355 7.54 14.32 -14.61
CA THR A 355 8.96 14.33 -15.01
C THR A 355 9.61 13.00 -14.65
N THR A 356 10.59 12.62 -15.46
CA THR A 356 11.13 11.27 -15.63
C THR A 356 11.94 10.72 -14.44
N ASN A 357 11.97 11.38 -13.27
CA ASN A 357 12.85 10.99 -12.14
C ASN A 357 12.32 11.36 -10.74
N GLY A 358 11.04 11.12 -10.45
CA GLY A 358 10.57 10.92 -9.07
C GLY A 358 9.82 12.09 -8.43
N LEU A 359 8.93 11.69 -7.51
CA LEU A 359 7.81 12.42 -6.91
C LEU A 359 6.63 12.72 -7.85
N VAL A 360 5.68 11.80 -7.82
CA VAL A 360 4.30 12.00 -8.25
C VAL A 360 3.52 12.61 -7.08
N MET A 361 2.80 13.70 -7.30
CA MET A 361 1.52 13.91 -6.65
C MET A 361 0.42 13.83 -7.70
N HIS A 362 -0.14 12.64 -7.80
CA HIS A 362 -1.49 12.39 -8.26
C HIS A 362 -2.08 11.41 -7.25
N ASN A 363 -3.13 11.86 -6.59
CA ASN A 363 -4.06 11.05 -5.81
C ASN A 363 -3.46 10.38 -4.58
N CYS A 364 -2.70 11.16 -3.83
CA CYS A 364 -2.38 10.81 -2.47
C CYS A 364 -3.62 11.04 -1.60
N ILE A 365 -4.12 9.94 -1.02
CA ILE A 365 -4.63 9.94 0.35
C ILE A 365 -3.86 11.00 1.17
N SER A 366 -4.58 11.72 2.03
CA SER A 366 -4.12 12.81 2.91
C SER A 366 -2.72 12.70 3.52
N VAL A 367 -2.16 11.49 3.63
CA VAL A 367 -0.95 11.11 4.34
C VAL A 367 0.36 11.54 3.66
N ASP A 368 0.46 11.56 2.32
CA ASP A 368 1.77 11.77 1.66
C ASP A 368 2.37 13.18 1.81
N PRO A 369 1.59 14.29 1.82
CA PRO A 369 2.14 15.59 2.16
C PRO A 369 2.56 15.70 3.64
N TYR A 370 1.82 15.08 4.56
CA TYR A 370 2.22 15.02 5.98
C TYR A 370 3.55 14.29 6.18
N TYR A 371 3.79 13.23 5.40
CA TYR A 371 5.08 12.57 5.37
C TYR A 371 6.22 13.52 4.96
N LEU A 372 6.02 14.34 3.91
CA LEU A 372 7.04 15.29 3.44
C LEU A 372 7.27 16.43 4.45
N ILE A 373 6.21 16.89 5.11
CA ILE A 373 6.26 17.89 6.18
C ILE A 373 7.10 17.39 7.36
N GLU A 374 6.80 16.18 7.85
CA GLU A 374 7.54 15.58 8.98
C GLU A 374 8.99 15.27 8.61
N LYS A 375 9.24 14.84 7.37
CA LYS A 375 10.61 14.64 6.87
C LYS A 375 11.41 15.93 6.84
N ALA A 376 10.85 16.98 6.26
CA ALA A 376 11.48 18.30 6.21
C ALA A 376 11.84 18.79 7.63
N LYS A 377 10.92 18.66 8.59
CA LYS A 377 11.10 19.09 9.98
C LYS A 377 12.27 18.37 10.67
N GLN A 378 12.47 17.09 10.40
CA GLN A 378 13.60 16.30 10.93
C GLN A 378 14.97 16.79 10.45
N PHE A 379 15.04 17.44 9.28
CA PHE A 379 16.26 18.04 8.75
C PHE A 379 16.33 19.56 9.00
N GLY A 380 15.55 20.07 9.95
CA GLY A 380 15.52 21.49 10.31
C GLY A 380 14.83 22.40 9.29
N PHE A 381 14.20 21.83 8.25
CA PHE A 381 13.45 22.59 7.26
C PHE A 381 11.96 22.60 7.60
N TYR A 382 11.40 23.77 7.90
CA TYR A 382 9.98 23.88 8.20
C TYR A 382 9.19 24.17 6.93
N HIS A 383 8.46 23.17 6.41
CA HIS A 383 7.77 23.23 5.13
C HIS A 383 6.45 24.02 5.18
N LYS A 384 6.54 25.33 5.50
CA LYS A 384 5.39 26.24 5.71
C LYS A 384 4.30 26.11 4.65
N PHE A 385 4.68 26.02 3.37
CA PHE A 385 3.73 25.91 2.26
C PHE A 385 2.91 24.61 2.28
N LEU A 386 3.54 23.46 2.53
CA LEU A 386 2.84 22.17 2.53
C LEU A 386 1.94 22.04 3.76
N LEU A 387 2.42 22.51 4.91
CA LEU A 387 1.62 22.61 6.13
C LEU A 387 0.38 23.45 5.88
N LEU A 388 0.55 24.67 5.34
CA LEU A 388 -0.57 25.54 5.02
C LEU A 388 -1.51 24.91 3.99
N ALA A 389 -0.99 24.24 2.96
CA ALA A 389 -1.80 23.54 1.98
C ALA A 389 -2.60 22.39 2.60
N ARG A 390 -2.03 21.65 3.56
CA ARG A 390 -2.74 20.63 4.33
C ARG A 390 -3.80 21.25 5.22
N GLU A 391 -3.44 22.22 6.04
CA GLU A 391 -4.37 22.95 6.91
C GLU A 391 -5.58 23.48 6.12
N ILE A 392 -5.34 24.05 4.93
CA ILE A 392 -6.42 24.46 4.02
C ILE A 392 -7.26 23.24 3.60
N ASN A 393 -6.64 22.18 3.07
CA ASN A 393 -7.36 20.99 2.61
C ASN A 393 -8.18 20.31 3.72
N ASP A 394 -7.62 20.18 4.92
CA ASP A 394 -8.26 19.58 6.08
C ASP A 394 -9.38 20.47 6.64
N SER A 395 -9.35 21.78 6.35
CA SER A 395 -10.44 22.71 6.66
C SER A 395 -11.61 22.67 5.66
N MET A 396 -11.41 22.10 4.46
CA MET A 396 -12.41 22.14 3.38
C MET A 396 -13.76 21.49 3.73
N PRO A 397 -13.82 20.35 4.47
CA PRO A 397 -15.10 19.81 4.95
C PRO A 397 -15.89 20.82 5.79
N SER A 398 -15.22 21.51 6.72
CA SER A 398 -15.84 22.54 7.56
C SER A 398 -16.31 23.74 6.75
N TYR A 399 -15.46 24.22 5.84
CA TYR A 399 -15.81 25.32 4.94
C TYR A 399 -17.01 24.96 4.04
N THR A 400 -17.08 23.73 3.52
CA THR A 400 -18.21 23.24 2.72
C THR A 400 -19.52 23.32 3.50
N VAL A 401 -19.52 22.93 4.78
CA VAL A 401 -20.71 23.03 5.63
C VAL A 401 -21.03 24.49 5.99
N GLU A 402 -20.01 25.32 6.22
CA GLU A 402 -20.19 26.76 6.47
C GLU A 402 -20.88 27.45 5.28
N LEU A 403 -20.52 27.10 4.05
CA LEU A 403 -21.19 27.59 2.84
C LEU A 403 -22.67 27.24 2.86
N LEU A 404 -23.03 26.00 3.20
CA LEU A 404 -24.42 25.60 3.37
C LEU A 404 -25.12 26.44 4.45
N GLU A 405 -24.48 26.64 5.61
CA GLU A 405 -25.04 27.49 6.68
C GLU A 405 -25.27 28.93 6.23
N ASN A 406 -24.36 29.49 5.44
CA ASN A 406 -24.46 30.85 4.93
C ASN A 406 -25.59 30.98 3.90
N GLU A 407 -25.79 30.00 3.01
CA GLU A 407 -26.94 29.97 2.10
C GLU A 407 -28.26 29.76 2.85
N LEU A 408 -28.27 28.92 3.89
CA LEU A 408 -29.44 28.74 4.77
C LEU A 408 -29.83 30.05 5.47
N LYS A 409 -28.85 30.81 5.97
CA LYS A 409 -29.11 32.12 6.60
C LYS A 409 -29.78 33.09 5.63
N LYS A 410 -29.40 33.11 4.35
CA LYS A 410 -30.02 33.98 3.33
C LYS A 410 -31.51 33.71 3.14
N ILE A 411 -31.95 32.47 3.38
CA ILE A 411 -33.37 32.08 3.33
C ILE A 411 -34.02 31.97 4.71
N ASN A 412 -33.41 32.58 5.74
CA ASN A 412 -33.88 32.56 7.14
C ASN A 412 -34.09 31.14 7.70
N LYS A 413 -33.24 30.19 7.30
CA LYS A 413 -33.21 28.81 7.81
C LYS A 413 -31.94 28.58 8.62
N LYS A 414 -31.99 27.55 9.47
CA LYS A 414 -30.86 27.04 10.26
C LYS A 414 -30.55 25.62 9.81
N ILE A 415 -29.32 25.18 10.07
CA ILE A 415 -28.87 23.82 9.72
C ILE A 415 -29.48 22.73 10.63
N GLU A 416 -29.89 23.10 11.83
CA GLU A 416 -30.60 22.20 12.75
C GLU A 416 -31.90 21.71 12.08
N LYS A 417 -32.08 20.39 11.99
CA LYS A 417 -33.17 19.69 11.29
C LYS A 417 -33.27 19.98 9.79
N ALA A 418 -32.21 20.52 9.18
CA ALA A 418 -32.12 20.68 7.74
C ALA A 418 -31.99 19.30 7.08
N LYS A 419 -32.78 19.05 6.03
CA LYS A 419 -32.75 17.80 5.26
C LYS A 419 -31.69 17.87 4.17
N VAL A 420 -30.50 17.36 4.46
CA VAL A 420 -29.32 17.51 3.60
C VAL A 420 -28.99 16.20 2.90
N GLY A 421 -28.98 16.21 1.57
CA GLY A 421 -28.53 15.10 0.74
C GLY A 421 -27.06 15.25 0.39
N VAL A 422 -26.23 14.28 0.76
CA VAL A 422 -24.81 14.19 0.40
C VAL A 422 -24.66 13.24 -0.78
N LEU A 423 -24.19 13.77 -1.90
CA LEU A 423 -23.93 13.04 -3.13
C LEU A 423 -22.45 12.64 -3.16
N GLY A 424 -22.18 11.35 -2.99
CA GLY A 424 -20.84 10.76 -3.02
C GLY A 424 -20.23 10.47 -1.66
N LEU A 425 -19.61 9.31 -1.55
CA LEU A 425 -18.87 8.78 -0.41
C LEU A 425 -17.45 8.42 -0.79
N ALA A 426 -17.23 7.94 -2.02
CA ALA A 426 -15.91 7.59 -2.50
C ALA A 426 -14.98 8.80 -2.49
N TYR A 427 -13.70 8.56 -2.21
CA TYR A 427 -12.65 9.56 -2.25
C TYR A 427 -12.49 10.16 -3.67
N LYS A 428 -12.80 9.36 -4.70
CA LYS A 428 -12.68 9.72 -6.12
C LYS A 428 -13.91 9.28 -6.93
N ALA A 429 -14.18 9.98 -8.03
CA ALA A 429 -15.20 9.60 -8.99
C ALA A 429 -15.00 8.16 -9.54
N ASN A 430 -16.12 7.49 -9.74
CA ASN A 430 -16.27 6.19 -10.43
C ASN A 430 -15.44 5.04 -9.83
N VAL A 431 -15.12 5.12 -8.53
CA VAL A 431 -14.49 4.05 -7.75
C VAL A 431 -15.26 3.85 -6.44
N ASP A 432 -15.02 2.74 -5.74
CA ASP A 432 -15.66 2.41 -4.46
C ASP A 432 -14.75 2.64 -3.24
N ASP A 433 -13.59 3.29 -3.43
CA ASP A 433 -12.62 3.54 -2.37
C ASP A 433 -13.04 4.71 -1.49
N ILE A 434 -13.37 4.40 -0.23
CA ILE A 434 -13.83 5.36 0.79
C ILE A 434 -12.73 5.83 1.74
N ARG A 435 -11.50 5.32 1.60
CA ARG A 435 -10.41 5.64 2.53
C ARG A 435 -10.07 7.12 2.46
N GLU A 436 -10.03 7.77 3.62
CA GLU A 436 -9.64 9.19 3.75
C GLU A 436 -10.54 10.13 2.93
N SER A 437 -11.79 9.71 2.65
CA SER A 437 -12.74 10.52 1.92
C SER A 437 -13.23 11.69 2.78
N PRO A 438 -13.14 12.94 2.27
CA PRO A 438 -13.61 14.13 2.98
C PRO A 438 -15.13 14.13 3.19
N SER A 439 -15.87 13.28 2.45
CA SER A 439 -17.32 13.13 2.60
C SER A 439 -17.72 12.73 4.01
N PHE A 440 -16.92 11.90 4.70
CA PHE A 440 -17.23 11.47 6.06
C PHE A 440 -17.14 12.63 7.06
N ASP A 441 -16.16 13.52 6.92
CA ASP A 441 -16.02 14.70 7.77
C ASP A 441 -17.18 15.67 7.54
N ILE A 442 -17.56 15.90 6.28
CA ILE A 442 -18.76 16.69 5.94
C ILE A 442 -19.99 16.10 6.64
N ILE A 443 -20.23 14.79 6.49
CA ILE A 443 -21.37 14.09 7.10
C ILE A 443 -21.35 14.22 8.63
N ASN A 444 -20.19 14.06 9.25
CA ASN A 444 -20.04 14.15 10.71
C ASN A 444 -20.32 15.57 11.22
N ILE A 445 -19.82 16.60 10.52
CA ILE A 445 -20.08 18.00 10.87
C ILE A 445 -21.56 18.33 10.72
N LEU A 446 -22.21 17.91 9.62
CA LEU A 446 -23.65 18.09 9.39
C LEU A 446 -24.48 17.44 10.52
N LYS A 447 -24.19 16.18 10.86
CA LYS A 447 -24.86 15.46 11.95
C LYS A 447 -24.65 16.12 13.31
N THR A 448 -23.43 16.55 13.60
CA THR A 448 -23.09 17.24 14.86
C THR A 448 -23.85 18.57 15.00
N LYS A 449 -24.09 19.26 13.88
CA LYS A 449 -24.92 20.48 13.81
C LYS A 449 -26.44 20.20 13.80
N GLY A 450 -26.86 18.93 13.92
CA GLY A 450 -28.26 18.53 14.04
C GLY A 450 -29.02 18.40 12.72
N ALA A 451 -28.35 18.29 11.57
CA ALA A 451 -29.00 18.08 10.28
C ALA A 451 -29.47 16.62 10.09
N ASP A 452 -30.56 16.44 9.34
CA ASP A 452 -31.03 15.14 8.86
C ASP A 452 -30.28 14.81 7.56
N VAL A 453 -29.29 13.91 7.62
CA VAL A 453 -28.37 13.63 6.50
C VAL A 453 -28.78 12.36 5.73
N PHE A 454 -29.06 12.52 4.44
CA PHE A 454 -29.29 11.45 3.46
C PHE A 454 -28.07 11.29 2.57
N ILE A 455 -27.64 10.06 2.30
CA ILE A 455 -26.35 9.77 1.68
C ILE A 455 -26.57 8.77 0.56
N PHE A 456 -26.07 9.11 -0.63
CA PHE A 456 -26.08 8.21 -1.77
C PHE A 456 -24.76 8.28 -2.54
N ASP A 457 -24.20 7.12 -2.83
CA ASP A 457 -23.07 6.90 -3.73
C ASP A 457 -23.37 5.68 -4.63
N PRO A 458 -23.26 5.79 -5.96
CA PRO A 458 -23.60 4.70 -6.88
C PRO A 458 -22.57 3.56 -6.91
N HIS A 459 -21.33 3.80 -6.45
CA HIS A 459 -20.23 2.84 -6.48
C HIS A 459 -19.95 2.22 -5.10
N VAL A 460 -20.30 2.91 -4.02
CA VAL A 460 -20.11 2.44 -2.64
C VAL A 460 -21.36 1.72 -2.11
N LYS A 461 -21.29 0.39 -2.02
CA LYS A 461 -22.42 -0.45 -1.54
C LYS A 461 -22.75 -0.27 -0.05
N ASN A 462 -21.74 0.00 0.78
CA ASN A 462 -21.88 0.11 2.23
C ASN A 462 -21.60 1.56 2.66
N GLY A 463 -22.64 2.30 3.05
CA GLY A 463 -22.50 3.69 3.54
C GLY A 463 -23.64 4.60 3.09
N SER A 464 -24.26 4.30 1.94
CA SER A 464 -25.50 4.94 1.50
C SER A 464 -26.64 4.55 2.45
N ASN A 465 -27.47 5.53 2.85
CA ASN A 465 -28.63 5.31 3.73
C ASN A 465 -29.99 5.52 3.02
N VAL A 466 -29.92 5.73 1.71
CA VAL A 466 -31.04 5.74 0.77
C VAL A 466 -30.70 4.80 -0.39
N LYS A 467 -31.73 4.27 -1.05
CA LYS A 467 -31.61 3.23 -2.07
C LYS A 467 -31.00 3.74 -3.37
N ASP A 468 -31.43 4.92 -3.80
CA ASP A 468 -31.05 5.51 -5.08
C ASP A 468 -31.08 7.04 -5.04
N LEU A 469 -30.59 7.66 -6.12
CA LEU A 469 -30.55 9.10 -6.27
C LEU A 469 -31.95 9.73 -6.19
N ASP A 470 -33.01 9.07 -6.67
CA ASP A 470 -34.35 9.65 -6.64
C ASP A 470 -34.89 9.69 -5.21
N GLU A 471 -34.67 8.63 -4.42
CA GLU A 471 -35.00 8.64 -2.99
C GLU A 471 -34.23 9.73 -2.23
N LEU A 472 -32.94 9.92 -2.51
CA LEU A 472 -32.16 11.00 -1.91
C LEU A 472 -32.77 12.37 -2.21
N LEU A 473 -33.11 12.64 -3.47
CA LEU A 473 -33.70 13.92 -3.88
C LEU A 473 -35.08 14.15 -3.24
N GLN A 474 -35.91 13.11 -3.13
CA GLN A 474 -37.24 13.22 -2.49
C GLN A 474 -37.15 13.57 -1.00
N ARG A 475 -36.12 13.06 -0.32
CA ARG A 475 -35.95 13.23 1.14
C ARG A 475 -35.17 14.49 1.50
N SER A 476 -34.46 15.09 0.54
CA SER A 476 -33.58 16.24 0.76
C SER A 476 -34.23 17.55 0.35
N GLN A 477 -33.83 18.64 1.01
CA GLN A 477 -34.14 20.02 0.60
C GLN A 477 -32.89 20.77 0.16
N TYR A 478 -31.72 20.34 0.63
CA TYR A 478 -30.42 20.92 0.36
C TYR A 478 -29.46 19.82 -0.07
N LEU A 479 -28.59 20.10 -1.04
CA LEU A 479 -27.63 19.12 -1.54
C LEU A 479 -26.20 19.58 -1.32
N VAL A 480 -25.33 18.64 -0.97
CA VAL A 480 -23.88 18.80 -0.93
C VAL A 480 -23.28 17.73 -1.84
N LEU A 481 -22.60 18.15 -2.90
CA LEU A 481 -21.89 17.23 -3.80
C LEU A 481 -20.45 17.08 -3.35
N ALA A 482 -20.11 15.88 -2.87
CA ALA A 482 -18.82 15.56 -2.28
C ALA A 482 -17.92 14.74 -3.22
N THR A 483 -18.51 14.02 -4.18
CA THR A 483 -17.77 13.26 -5.21
C THR A 483 -18.44 13.44 -6.57
N ASP A 484 -17.66 13.53 -7.64
CA ASP A 484 -18.09 13.89 -9.00
C ASP A 484 -18.25 12.67 -9.92
N HIS A 485 -18.96 11.65 -9.44
CA HIS A 485 -19.30 10.48 -10.25
C HIS A 485 -20.04 10.86 -11.54
N ASN A 486 -19.88 10.04 -12.58
CA ASN A 486 -20.52 10.27 -13.88
C ASN A 486 -22.06 10.36 -13.75
N GLU A 487 -22.64 9.61 -12.82
CA GLU A 487 -24.07 9.61 -12.51
C GLU A 487 -24.56 10.97 -11.99
N PHE A 488 -23.72 11.70 -11.25
CA PHE A 488 -24.05 13.02 -10.72
C PHE A 488 -23.78 14.13 -11.74
N ARG A 489 -22.69 14.02 -12.51
CA ARG A 489 -22.40 14.95 -13.61
C ARG A 489 -23.50 14.97 -14.67
N ASN A 490 -24.06 13.79 -14.96
CA ASN A 490 -25.12 13.61 -15.94
C ASN A 490 -26.52 13.63 -15.31
N ILE A 491 -26.68 14.19 -14.10
CA ILE A 491 -27.99 14.30 -13.47
C ILE A 491 -28.93 15.17 -14.32
N ASP A 492 -30.16 14.71 -14.51
CA ASP A 492 -31.21 15.56 -15.07
C ASP A 492 -31.57 16.65 -14.05
N LEU A 493 -31.02 17.85 -14.25
CA LEU A 493 -31.19 19.00 -13.36
C LEU A 493 -32.66 19.38 -13.15
N ASN A 494 -33.58 19.01 -14.06
CA ASN A 494 -35.02 19.25 -13.85
C ASN A 494 -35.57 18.48 -12.64
N LYS A 495 -34.93 17.35 -12.27
CA LYS A 495 -35.27 16.60 -11.06
C LYS A 495 -35.04 17.41 -9.79
N LEU A 496 -34.06 18.31 -9.78
CA LEU A 496 -33.80 19.19 -8.62
C LEU A 496 -35.01 20.10 -8.36
N LYS A 497 -35.54 20.72 -9.43
CA LYS A 497 -36.74 21.56 -9.35
C LYS A 497 -37.99 20.74 -9.00
N LYS A 498 -38.16 19.57 -9.62
CA LYS A 498 -39.27 18.63 -9.34
C LYS A 498 -39.33 18.27 -7.85
N HIS A 499 -38.18 17.97 -7.24
CA HIS A 499 -38.07 17.58 -5.84
C HIS A 499 -37.89 18.77 -4.87
N LYS A 500 -38.06 20.02 -5.37
CA LYS A 500 -38.01 21.25 -4.57
C LYS A 500 -36.68 21.46 -3.82
N ILE A 501 -35.58 21.05 -4.42
CA ILE A 501 -34.23 21.36 -3.92
C ILE A 501 -34.05 22.88 -3.94
N SER A 502 -33.65 23.44 -2.80
CA SER A 502 -33.54 24.90 -2.61
C SER A 502 -32.09 25.40 -2.65
N ILE A 503 -31.14 24.58 -2.21
CA ILE A 503 -29.72 24.92 -2.16
C ILE A 503 -28.88 23.75 -2.69
N VAL A 504 -27.87 24.05 -3.51
CA VAL A 504 -26.86 23.10 -3.97
C VAL A 504 -25.48 23.67 -3.65
N ILE A 505 -24.72 22.96 -2.82
CA ILE A 505 -23.29 23.19 -2.60
C ILE A 505 -22.51 22.18 -3.44
N ASP A 506 -21.80 22.68 -4.45
CA ASP A 506 -21.03 21.86 -5.37
C ASP A 506 -19.55 21.89 -5.00
N GLY A 507 -19.10 20.88 -4.26
CA GLY A 507 -17.72 20.75 -3.80
C GLY A 507 -16.74 20.28 -4.88
N ARG A 508 -17.23 19.88 -6.06
CA ARG A 508 -16.41 19.36 -7.17
C ARG A 508 -16.54 20.15 -8.47
N ASN A 509 -17.38 21.18 -8.45
CA ASN A 509 -17.57 22.10 -9.55
C ASN A 509 -18.09 21.46 -10.85
N CYS A 510 -18.80 20.34 -10.72
CA CYS A 510 -19.13 19.46 -11.84
C CYS A 510 -20.56 19.65 -12.38
N LEU A 511 -21.36 20.54 -11.77
CA LEU A 511 -22.72 20.85 -12.20
C LEU A 511 -22.79 22.19 -12.95
N ASP A 512 -23.79 22.32 -13.83
CA ASP A 512 -24.08 23.55 -14.58
C ASP A 512 -24.73 24.62 -13.68
N LYS A 513 -23.89 25.55 -13.22
CA LYS A 513 -24.26 26.66 -12.33
C LYS A 513 -25.38 27.52 -12.90
N GLU A 514 -25.27 27.96 -14.16
CA GLU A 514 -26.21 28.92 -14.75
C GLU A 514 -27.59 28.29 -14.92
N LYS A 515 -27.63 27.03 -15.36
CA LYS A 515 -28.87 26.26 -15.46
C LYS A 515 -29.52 26.06 -14.09
N ILE A 516 -28.78 25.71 -13.04
CA ILE A 516 -29.33 25.57 -11.68
C ILE A 516 -29.88 26.91 -11.16
N LYS A 517 -29.13 28.01 -11.31
CA LYS A 517 -29.59 29.35 -10.88
C LYS A 517 -30.85 29.79 -11.63
N SER A 518 -30.94 29.52 -12.92
CA SER A 518 -32.14 29.83 -13.74
C SER A 518 -33.41 29.14 -13.23
N MET A 519 -33.27 28.04 -12.47
CA MET A 519 -34.39 27.31 -11.86
C MET A 519 -34.85 27.90 -10.52
N GLY A 520 -34.19 28.97 -10.04
CA GLY A 520 -34.46 29.59 -8.74
C GLY A 520 -33.79 28.88 -7.55
N ILE A 521 -32.82 28.01 -7.81
CA ILE A 521 -32.09 27.25 -6.80
C ILE A 521 -30.82 28.03 -6.44
N LEU A 522 -30.55 28.20 -5.13
CA LEU A 522 -29.29 28.79 -4.68
C LEU A 522 -28.15 27.81 -4.94
N TYR A 523 -27.19 28.21 -5.78
CA TYR A 523 -26.02 27.41 -6.11
C TYR A 523 -24.76 28.08 -5.61
N HIS A 524 -23.92 27.30 -4.92
CA HIS A 524 -22.58 27.71 -4.52
C HIS A 524 -21.57 26.62 -4.93
N GLY A 525 -20.62 26.96 -5.79
CA GLY A 525 -19.52 26.07 -6.17
C GLY A 525 -18.24 26.49 -5.45
N ILE A 526 -17.49 25.55 -4.90
CA ILE A 526 -16.21 25.88 -4.25
C ILE A 526 -15.23 26.37 -5.32
N GLY A 527 -14.69 27.58 -5.13
CA GLY A 527 -13.78 28.20 -6.10
C GLY A 527 -14.45 28.80 -7.34
N ARG A 528 -15.77 29.06 -7.31
CA ARG A 528 -16.46 29.88 -8.33
C ARG A 528 -17.02 31.15 -7.66
N SER A 529 -16.77 32.33 -8.25
CA SER A 529 -17.43 33.59 -7.89
C SER A 529 -18.87 33.66 -8.38
#